data_AF-A0A374TQT9-F1
#
_entry.id   AF-A0A374TQT9-F1
#
_cell.length_a   1.000
_cell.length_b   1.000
_cell.length_c   1.000
_cell.angle_alpha   90.00
_cell.angle_beta   90.00
_cell.angle_gamma   90.00
#
_symmetry.space_group_name_H-M   'P 1'
#
loop_
_entity.id
_entity.type
_entity.pdbx_description
1 polymer ?
#
loop_
_entity_poly.entity_id
_entity_poly.type
_entity_poly.pdbx_seq_one_letter_code
_entity_poly.pdbx_strand_id
1 'polypeptide(L)'
;MTDIKRITDEEIFALNTVRKRPCITESGECYIITNIRIYDDGEHFEIDGLHETNVLATEREAREWVAKMMLSKDESCYSIKHTYTIRCHHVF
;
A
#
# COMPACT_ATOMS: atom_id res chain seq x y z
N MET A 1 14.71 -4.71 -13.13
CA MET A 1 14.54 -5.59 -11.94
C MET A 1 13.50 -4.92 -11.07
N THR A 2 12.35 -5.55 -10.85
CA THR A 2 11.25 -4.94 -10.08
C THR A 2 11.68 -4.78 -8.62
N ASP A 3 11.61 -3.56 -8.10
CA ASP A 3 11.88 -3.30 -6.69
C ASP A 3 10.68 -3.77 -5.85
N ILE A 4 10.91 -4.71 -4.94
CA ILE A 4 9.87 -5.29 -4.09
C ILE A 4 10.19 -4.99 -2.63
N LYS A 5 9.37 -4.14 -2.01
CA LYS A 5 9.45 -3.84 -0.58
C LYS A 5 8.21 -4.33 0.14
N ARG A 6 8.40 -5.20 1.13
CA ARG A 6 7.34 -5.75 1.98
C ARG A 6 7.51 -5.24 3.41
N ILE A 7 6.41 -5.19 4.14
CA ILE A 7 6.35 -4.92 5.57
C ILE A 7 6.23 -6.28 6.27
N THR A 8 7.14 -6.52 7.20
CA THR A 8 7.19 -7.71 8.05
C THR A 8 6.23 -7.61 9.24
N ASP A 9 5.92 -8.73 9.88
CA ASP A 9 5.07 -8.74 11.07
C ASP A 9 5.71 -7.93 12.21
N GLU A 10 7.04 -8.01 12.40
CA GLU A 10 7.78 -7.21 13.37
C GLU A 10 7.62 -5.70 13.10
N GLU A 11 7.67 -5.28 11.83
CA GLU A 11 7.43 -3.90 11.45
C GLU A 11 5.97 -3.48 11.68
N ILE A 12 5.00 -4.38 11.46
CA ILE A 12 3.58 -4.13 11.75
C ILE A 12 3.40 -3.90 13.26
N PHE A 13 3.99 -4.75 14.10
CA PHE A 13 3.95 -4.56 15.55
C PHE A 13 4.62 -3.27 16.00
N ALA A 14 5.83 -2.99 15.49
CA ALA A 14 6.53 -1.74 15.78
C ALA A 14 5.68 -0.53 15.37
N LEU A 15 5.10 -0.53 14.17
CA LEU A 15 4.20 0.52 13.68
C LEU A 15 2.98 0.69 14.59
N ASN A 16 2.37 -0.40 15.05
CA ASN A 16 1.21 -0.35 15.93
C ASN A 16 1.51 0.31 17.28
N THR A 17 2.72 0.13 17.82
CA THR A 17 3.12 0.74 19.10
C THR A 17 3.40 2.24 19.01
N VAL A 18 3.87 2.73 17.86
CA VAL A 18 4.27 4.14 17.69
C VAL A 18 3.16 5.03 17.13
N ARG A 19 2.13 4.44 16.50
CA ARG A 19 1.03 5.21 15.90
C ARG A 19 0.02 5.67 16.93
N LYS A 20 -0.51 6.87 16.74
CA LYS A 20 -1.63 7.41 17.53
C LYS A 20 -2.92 6.61 17.37
N ARG A 21 -3.10 5.98 16.20
CA ARG A 21 -4.23 5.08 15.92
C ARG A 21 -3.68 3.69 15.63
N PRO A 22 -4.28 2.64 16.19
CA PRO A 22 -3.82 1.27 15.95
C PRO A 22 -3.91 0.93 14.46
N CYS A 23 -3.01 0.07 14.00
CA CYS A 23 -3.03 -0.51 12.66
C CYS A 23 -3.32 -2.02 12.68
N ILE A 24 -3.54 -2.61 13.85
CA ILE A 24 -3.97 -3.99 14.06
C ILE A 24 -5.25 -3.96 14.91
N THR A 25 -6.23 -4.79 14.59
CA THR A 25 -7.41 -5.00 15.43
C THR A 25 -7.09 -5.81 16.69
N GLU A 26 -8.03 -5.90 17.63
CA GLU A 26 -7.91 -6.80 18.79
C GLU A 26 -7.86 -8.28 18.37
N SER A 27 -8.42 -8.63 17.21
CA SER A 27 -8.36 -9.99 16.62
C SER A 27 -7.05 -10.29 15.90
N GLY A 28 -6.11 -9.34 15.78
CA GLY A 28 -4.86 -9.53 15.04
C GLY A 28 -4.95 -9.28 13.54
N GLU A 29 -6.03 -8.65 13.07
CA GLU A 29 -6.24 -8.36 11.67
C GLU A 29 -5.69 -6.99 11.31
N CYS A 30 -5.12 -6.89 10.12
CA CYS A 30 -4.73 -5.63 9.53
C CYS A 30 -4.90 -5.64 8.01
N TYR A 31 -4.94 -4.44 7.42
CA TYR A 31 -5.10 -4.24 6.00
C TYR A 31 -3.85 -3.57 5.44
N ILE A 32 -3.10 -4.32 4.64
CA ILE A 32 -1.85 -3.89 4.04
C ILE A 32 -2.16 -3.32 2.65
N ILE A 33 -1.66 -2.12 2.39
CA ILE A 33 -1.82 -1.41 1.13
C ILE A 33 -0.54 -1.49 0.33
N THR A 34 -0.62 -2.09 -0.84
CA THR A 34 0.49 -2.21 -1.77
C THR A 34 0.32 -1.21 -2.90
N ASN A 35 1.31 -0.35 -3.11
CA ASN A 35 1.44 0.42 -4.34
C ASN A 35 2.16 -0.41 -5.39
N ILE A 36 1.54 -0.55 -6.55
CA ILE A 36 2.16 -1.09 -7.75
C ILE A 36 2.44 0.10 -8.65
N ARG A 37 3.70 0.25 -9.02
CA ARG A 37 4.16 1.23 -9.99
C ARG A 37 4.27 0.53 -11.35
N ILE A 38 3.81 1.22 -12.39
CA ILE A 38 3.76 0.69 -13.75
C ILE A 38 4.37 1.74 -14.67
N TYR A 39 5.37 1.35 -15.45
CA TYR A 39 5.86 2.15 -16.56
C TYR A 39 5.06 1.81 -17.83
N ASP A 40 4.54 2.84 -18.49
CA ASP A 40 3.76 2.76 -19.72
C ASP A 40 4.02 4.03 -20.57
N ASP A 41 4.86 3.90 -21.60
CA ASP A 41 5.15 4.97 -22.57
C ASP A 41 4.35 4.82 -23.88
N GLY A 42 3.40 3.87 -23.95
CA GLY A 42 2.64 3.52 -25.14
C GLY A 42 3.29 2.46 -26.04
N GLU A 43 4.58 2.17 -25.89
CA GLU A 43 5.30 1.10 -26.60
C GLU A 43 5.76 -0.02 -25.65
N HIS A 44 6.14 0.34 -24.43
CA HIS A 44 6.63 -0.53 -23.37
C HIS A 44 5.71 -0.43 -22.17
N PHE A 45 5.30 -1.61 -21.67
CA PHE A 45 4.49 -1.75 -20.47
C PHE A 45 5.18 -2.69 -19.50
N GLU A 46 5.57 -2.20 -18.33
CA GLU A 46 6.22 -3.02 -17.30
C GLU A 46 5.88 -2.59 -15.87
N ILE A 47 5.99 -3.53 -14.93
CA ILE A 47 5.90 -3.24 -13.49
C ILE A 47 7.30 -2.86 -13.00
N ASP A 48 7.51 -1.57 -12.73
CA ASP A 48 8.79 -1.02 -12.26
C ASP A 48 8.96 -1.18 -10.74
N GLY A 49 7.87 -1.32 -9.97
CA GLY A 49 7.96 -1.54 -8.52
C GLY A 49 6.69 -2.01 -7.82
N LEU A 50 6.89 -2.65 -6.67
CA LEU A 50 5.83 -3.11 -5.77
C LEU A 50 6.24 -2.80 -4.33
N HIS A 51 5.50 -1.93 -3.66
CA HIS A 51 5.82 -1.49 -2.30
C HIS A 51 4.61 -1.57 -1.39
N GLU A 52 4.73 -2.29 -0.29
CA GLU A 52 3.78 -2.19 0.82
C GLU A 52 4.00 -0.84 1.52
N THR A 53 3.02 0.06 1.33
CA THR A 53 3.14 1.48 1.67
C THR A 53 2.50 1.84 3.00
N ASN A 54 1.51 1.07 3.45
CA ASN A 54 0.79 1.36 4.68
C ASN A 54 0.07 0.12 5.21
N VAL A 55 -0.24 0.15 6.49
CA VAL A 55 -1.00 -0.89 7.22
C VAL A 55 -2.04 -0.18 8.07
N LEU A 56 -3.29 -0.62 8.03
CA LEU A 56 -4.41 0.03 8.72
C LEU A 56 -5.30 -1.02 9.39
N ALA A 57 -5.94 -0.66 10.50
CA ALA A 57 -6.72 -1.61 11.28
C ALA A 57 -8.00 -2.05 10.58
N THR A 58 -8.58 -1.21 9.71
CA THR A 58 -9.85 -1.51 9.05
C THR A 58 -9.80 -1.36 7.54
N GLU A 59 -10.60 -2.16 6.83
CA GLU A 59 -10.72 -2.09 5.37
C GLU A 59 -11.20 -0.70 4.92
N ARG A 60 -12.11 -0.09 5.67
CA ARG A 60 -12.65 1.23 5.38
C ARG A 60 -11.54 2.29 5.38
N GLU A 61 -10.69 2.30 6.42
CA GLU A 61 -9.55 3.21 6.48
C GLU A 61 -8.59 2.97 5.32
N ALA A 62 -8.35 1.71 4.94
CA ALA A 62 -7.50 1.37 3.81
C ALA A 62 -8.06 1.89 2.48
N ARG A 63 -9.37 1.73 2.24
CA ARG A 63 -10.05 2.27 1.06
C ARG A 63 -10.01 3.79 1.03
N GLU A 64 -10.27 4.46 2.16
CA GLU A 64 -10.18 5.91 2.28
C GLU A 64 -8.76 6.42 2.00
N TRP A 65 -7.74 5.69 2.45
CA TRP A 65 -6.34 6.02 2.17
C TRP A 65 -6.02 5.89 0.68
N VAL A 66 -6.41 4.78 0.04
CA VAL A 66 -6.21 4.56 -1.40
C VAL A 66 -6.91 5.65 -2.22
N ALA A 67 -8.16 5.98 -1.89
CA ALA A 67 -8.91 7.03 -2.59
C ALA A 67 -8.17 8.39 -2.53
N LYS A 68 -7.61 8.76 -1.37
CA LYS A 68 -6.81 9.99 -1.22
C LYS A 68 -5.55 9.96 -2.07
N MET A 69 -4.87 8.82 -2.13
CA MET A 69 -3.64 8.69 -2.92
C MET A 69 -3.92 8.78 -4.42
N MET A 70 -4.99 8.15 -4.90
CA MET A 70 -5.41 8.25 -6.31
C MET A 70 -5.75 9.69 -6.70
N LEU A 71 -6.44 10.44 -5.84
CA LEU A 71 -6.77 11.85 -6.09
C LEU A 71 -5.54 12.79 -6.09
N SER A 72 -4.46 12.41 -5.40
CA SER A 72 -3.27 13.24 -5.26
C SER A 72 -2.30 13.15 -6.44
N LYS A 73 -2.48 12.18 -7.34
CA LYS A 73 -1.59 11.97 -8.48
C LYS A 73 -2.16 12.63 -9.73
N ASP A 74 -1.54 13.73 -10.11
CA ASP A 74 -1.81 14.40 -11.39
C ASP A 74 -1.30 13.50 -12.54
N GLU A 75 -2.23 12.89 -13.29
CA GLU A 75 -1.93 11.98 -14.41
C GLU A 75 -1.52 12.73 -15.69
N SER A 76 -1.04 13.98 -15.57
CA SER A 76 -1.03 14.92 -16.69
C SER A 76 0.02 14.68 -17.78
N CYS A 77 1.07 13.85 -17.58
CA CYS A 77 2.01 13.49 -18.67
C CYS A 77 3.10 12.43 -18.34
N TYR A 78 2.97 11.63 -17.28
CA TYR A 78 4.04 10.70 -16.90
C TYR A 78 3.78 9.29 -17.42
N SER A 79 4.79 8.68 -18.02
CA SER A 79 4.82 7.26 -18.35
C SER A 79 4.83 6.36 -17.11
N ILE A 80 4.57 6.88 -15.90
CA ILE A 80 4.52 6.13 -14.65
C ILE A 80 3.11 6.23 -14.09
N LYS A 81 2.42 5.10 -14.10
CA LYS A 81 1.10 4.91 -13.52
C LYS A 81 1.24 4.24 -12.16
N HIS A 82 0.26 4.48 -11.29
CA HIS A 82 0.21 3.89 -9.97
C HIS A 82 -1.13 3.22 -9.75
N THR A 83 -1.10 1.97 -9.31
CA THR A 83 -2.28 1.28 -8.80
C THR A 83 -2.05 0.81 -7.37
N TYR A 84 -3.14 0.54 -6.66
CA TYR A 84 -3.09 0.14 -5.26
C TYR A 84 -3.95 -1.09 -5.04
N THR A 85 -3.43 -2.05 -4.29
CA THR A 85 -4.19 -3.20 -3.81
C THR A 85 -4.26 -3.18 -2.29
N ILE A 86 -5.34 -3.75 -1.76
CA ILE A 86 -5.55 -3.90 -0.32
C ILE A 86 -5.68 -5.39 -0.04
N ARG A 87 -4.90 -5.91 0.90
CA ARG A 87 -5.03 -7.29 1.38
C ARG A 87 -5.26 -7.30 2.89
N CYS A 88 -6.15 -8.18 3.35
CA CYS A 88 -6.24 -8.51 4.77
C CYS A 88 -5.06 -9.42 5.13
N HIS A 89 -4.51 -9.25 6.34
CA HIS A 89 -3.41 -10.02 6.88
C HIS A 89 -3.63 -10.27 8.38
N HIS A 90 -3.44 -11.52 8.80
CA HIS A 90 -3.54 -11.94 10.20
C HIS A 90 -2.12 -12.05 10.77
N VAL A 91 -1.87 -11.33 11.86
CA VAL A 91 -0.55 -11.28 12.52
C VAL A 91 -0.46 -12.27 13.69
N PHE A 92 -1.54 -13.02 13.99
CA PHE A 92 -1.64 -14.03 15.05
C PHE A 92 -2.22 -15.35 14.53
#